data_AF-A0A6P0VFS7-F1
#
_entry.id   AF-A0A6P0VFS7-F1
#
_cell.length_a   1.000
_cell.length_b   1.000
_cell.length_c   1.000
_cell.angle_alpha   90.00
_cell.angle_beta   90.00
_cell.angle_gamma   90.00
#
_symmetry.space_group_name_H-M   'P 1'
#
loop_
_entity.id
_entity.type
_entity.pdbx_description
1 polymer ?
#
loop_
_entity_poly.entity_id
_entity_poly.type
_entity_poly.pdbx_seq_one_letter_code
_entity_poly.pdbx_strand_id
1 'polypeptide(L)'
;MNREIKRKLKRIGFVRSLLGLGVLVTLGFSIRQAQTVHIQVTTMHKEAQKQLLGWEQEPLQELNQLWEQWLERRQWLERRQLLDEYELFYKQEQQQRQLREQRWQQKQEQLQELKQQLNQAWLLLGLFILSFMVLLFLLLSHRQQVSLTLTGQLFLPEEYIAELEALHQRMKSQQQPLWFIQLRMLQEVVELLWAFYIHIRIENLWLPGINKKIDE
;
A
#
# COMPACT_ATOMS: atom_id res chain seq x y z
N MET A 1 -11.08 37.72 49.81
CA MET A 1 -10.81 37.91 48.36
C MET A 1 -9.54 38.74 48.19
N ASN A 2 -8.48 38.15 47.61
CA ASN A 2 -7.14 38.74 47.57
C ASN A 2 -7.13 40.08 46.79
N ARG A 3 -6.60 41.15 47.39
CA ARG A 3 -6.50 42.50 46.80
C ARG A 3 -5.73 42.48 45.46
N GLU A 4 -4.90 41.47 45.26
CA GLU A 4 -4.14 41.25 44.04
C GLU A 4 -5.01 40.78 42.86
N ILE A 5 -5.98 39.89 43.12
CA ILE A 5 -6.92 39.39 42.10
C ILE A 5 -7.84 40.51 41.63
N LYS A 6 -8.27 41.41 42.53
CA LYS A 6 -9.10 42.58 42.18
C LYS A 6 -8.36 43.59 41.29
N ARG A 7 -7.03 43.72 41.43
CA ARG A 7 -6.21 44.57 40.54
C ARG A 7 -6.01 43.93 39.16
N LYS A 8 -5.83 42.61 39.08
CA LYS A 8 -5.71 41.88 37.81
C LYS A 8 -7.02 41.93 36.99
N LEU A 9 -8.17 41.76 37.63
CA LEU A 9 -9.49 41.88 36.97
C LEU A 9 -9.77 43.31 36.44
N LYS A 10 -9.38 44.36 37.16
CA LYS A 10 -9.50 45.75 36.67
C LYS A 10 -8.61 46.01 35.44
N ARG A 11 -7.40 45.44 35.39
CA ARG A 11 -6.53 45.55 34.19
C ARG A 11 -7.12 44.84 32.99
N ILE A 12 -7.71 43.66 33.17
CA ILE A 12 -8.36 42.91 32.07
C ILE A 12 -9.57 43.68 31.52
N GLY A 13 -10.39 44.27 32.41
CA GLY A 13 -11.50 45.13 32.00
C GLY A 13 -11.05 46.35 31.20
N PHE A 14 -10.00 47.04 31.68
CA PHE A 14 -9.47 48.24 31.00
C PHE A 14 -8.87 47.93 29.62
N VAL A 15 -8.13 46.82 29.49
CA VAL A 15 -7.57 46.40 28.19
C VAL A 15 -8.67 46.02 27.20
N ARG A 16 -9.76 45.37 27.66
CA ARG A 16 -10.92 45.06 26.81
C ARG A 16 -11.66 46.31 26.34
N SER A 17 -11.80 47.33 27.21
CA SER A 17 -12.40 48.61 26.81
C SER A 17 -11.53 49.38 25.81
N LEU A 18 -10.21 49.35 25.96
CA LEU A 18 -9.29 49.96 25.00
C LEU A 18 -9.31 49.27 23.63
N LEU A 19 -9.37 47.92 23.62
CA LEU A 19 -9.52 47.17 22.37
C LEU A 19 -10.87 47.45 21.69
N GLY A 20 -11.96 47.55 22.46
CA GLY A 20 -13.27 47.92 21.93
C GLY A 20 -13.31 49.32 21.31
N LEU A 21 -12.67 50.31 21.95
CA LEU A 21 -12.56 51.67 21.42
C LEU A 21 -11.67 51.72 20.15
N GLY A 22 -10.58 50.95 20.11
CA GLY A 22 -9.74 50.85 18.93
C GLY A 22 -10.49 50.34 17.69
N VAL A 23 -11.34 49.32 17.87
CA VAL A 23 -12.17 48.76 16.78
C VAL A 23 -13.24 49.75 16.31
N LEU A 24 -13.84 50.53 17.22
CA LEU A 24 -14.82 51.54 16.83
C LEU A 24 -14.18 52.70 16.05
N VAL A 25 -12.95 53.11 16.42
CA VAL A 25 -12.22 54.17 15.70
C VAL A 25 -11.82 53.70 14.30
N THR A 26 -11.35 52.46 14.14
CA THR A 26 -11.00 51.93 12.81
C THR A 26 -12.23 51.74 11.92
N LEU A 27 -13.35 51.26 12.46
CA LEU A 27 -14.60 51.17 11.70
C LEU A 27 -15.12 52.56 11.30
N GLY A 28 -15.08 53.55 12.20
CA GLY A 28 -15.48 54.93 11.89
C GLY A 28 -14.60 55.55 10.80
N PHE A 29 -13.29 55.29 10.82
CA PHE A 29 -12.36 55.77 9.79
C PHE A 29 -12.62 55.10 8.43
N SER A 30 -12.86 53.79 8.40
CA SER A 30 -13.20 53.05 7.18
C SER A 30 -14.52 53.51 6.55
N ILE A 31 -15.55 53.79 7.37
CA ILE A 31 -16.84 54.32 6.89
C ILE A 31 -16.65 55.72 6.30
N ARG A 32 -15.87 56.58 6.96
CA ARG A 32 -15.59 57.93 6.45
C ARG A 32 -14.80 57.90 5.15
N GLN A 33 -13.81 57.01 5.03
CA GLN A 33 -13.08 56.80 3.77
C GLN A 33 -13.99 56.30 2.64
N ALA A 34 -14.87 55.33 2.93
CA ALA A 34 -15.83 54.83 1.95
C ALA A 34 -16.78 55.94 1.47
N GLN A 35 -17.24 56.82 2.36
CA GLN A 35 -18.07 57.97 2.00
C GLN A 35 -17.31 59.00 1.15
N THR A 36 -16.05 59.30 1.47
CA THR A 36 -15.24 60.22 0.65
C THR A 36 -14.98 59.66 -0.75
N VAL A 37 -14.70 58.35 -0.86
CA VAL A 37 -14.53 57.69 -2.16
C VAL A 37 -15.83 57.69 -2.94
N HIS A 38 -16.97 57.41 -2.30
CA HIS A 38 -18.27 57.44 -2.97
C HIS A 38 -18.62 58.85 -3.48
N ILE A 39 -18.37 59.90 -2.69
CA ILE A 39 -18.58 61.29 -3.12
C ILE A 39 -17.65 61.62 -4.29
N GLN A 40 -16.36 61.26 -4.22
CA GLN A 40 -15.40 61.53 -5.27
C GLN A 40 -15.71 60.79 -6.58
N VAL A 41 -16.17 59.53 -6.50
CA VAL A 41 -16.62 58.76 -7.66
C VAL A 41 -17.88 59.36 -8.27
N THR A 42 -18.85 59.78 -7.46
CA THR A 42 -20.09 60.40 -7.97
C THR A 42 -19.86 61.78 -8.57
N THR A 43 -18.91 62.57 -8.05
CA THR A 43 -18.51 63.84 -8.68
C THR A 43 -17.76 63.61 -9.99
N MET A 44 -16.81 62.66 -10.03
CA MET A 44 -16.13 62.31 -11.28
C MET A 44 -17.10 61.75 -12.34
N HIS A 45 -18.11 60.99 -11.92
CA HIS A 45 -19.14 60.48 -12.84
C HIS A 45 -20.02 61.59 -13.41
N LYS A 46 -20.37 62.60 -12.61
CA LYS A 46 -21.14 63.79 -13.07
C LYS A 46 -20.32 64.70 -13.97
N GLU A 47 -19.03 64.86 -13.72
CA GLU A 47 -18.12 65.62 -14.59
C GLU A 47 -17.85 64.90 -15.91
N ALA A 48 -17.67 63.57 -15.88
CA ALA A 48 -17.56 62.75 -17.08
C ALA A 48 -18.85 62.78 -17.92
N GLN A 49 -20.04 62.74 -17.30
CA GLN A 49 -21.32 62.91 -18.00
C GLN A 49 -21.49 64.29 -18.64
N LYS A 50 -21.01 65.36 -18.00
CA LYS A 50 -21.03 66.71 -18.59
C LYS A 50 -20.08 66.86 -19.77
N GLN A 51 -18.93 66.17 -19.74
CA GLN A 51 -18.00 66.15 -20.87
C GLN A 51 -18.52 65.31 -22.05
N LEU A 52 -19.21 64.20 -21.76
CA LEU A 52 -19.84 63.34 -22.77
C LEU A 52 -21.02 64.00 -23.51
N LEU A 53 -21.69 64.98 -22.91
CA LEU A 53 -22.79 65.72 -23.55
C LEU A 53 -22.33 66.81 -24.54
N GLY A 54 -21.02 67.09 -24.62
CA GLY A 54 -20.43 68.08 -25.53
C GLY A 54 -19.58 67.50 -26.66
N TRP A 55 -19.45 66.18 -26.76
CA TRP A 55 -18.69 65.52 -27.82
C TRP A 55 -19.67 64.98 -28.86
N GLU A 56 -19.59 65.54 -30.07
CA GLU A 56 -20.28 65.06 -31.27
C GLU A 56 -20.12 63.53 -31.41
N GLN A 57 -21.19 62.88 -31.87
CA GLN A 57 -21.42 61.43 -31.85
C GLN A 57 -20.52 60.60 -32.79
N GLU A 58 -19.36 61.09 -33.22
CA GLU A 58 -18.53 60.41 -34.25
C GLU A 58 -17.10 60.00 -33.80
N PRO A 59 -16.92 59.40 -32.61
CA PRO A 59 -15.93 58.31 -32.54
C PRO A 59 -16.44 57.06 -31.80
N LEU A 60 -17.72 57.04 -31.39
CA LEU A 60 -18.28 55.94 -30.60
C LEU A 60 -18.44 54.65 -31.40
N GLN A 61 -18.73 54.74 -32.70
CA GLN A 61 -18.79 53.56 -33.55
C GLN A 61 -17.40 52.96 -33.80
N GLU A 62 -16.38 53.77 -34.08
CA GLU A 62 -15.01 53.29 -34.26
C GLU A 62 -14.44 52.67 -32.98
N LEU A 63 -14.71 53.28 -31.82
CA LEU A 63 -14.33 52.72 -30.52
C LEU A 63 -15.03 51.39 -30.23
N ASN A 64 -16.32 51.25 -30.56
CA ASN A 64 -17.04 49.99 -30.41
C ASN A 64 -16.47 48.91 -31.33
N GLN A 65 -16.13 49.23 -32.58
CA GLN A 65 -15.51 48.29 -33.51
C GLN A 65 -14.13 47.82 -33.01
N LEU A 66 -13.30 48.74 -32.50
CA LEU A 66 -12.00 48.40 -31.92
C LEU A 66 -12.15 47.55 -30.65
N TRP A 67 -13.16 47.82 -29.84
CA TRP A 67 -13.47 47.03 -28.65
C TRP A 67 -13.89 45.59 -29.01
N GLU A 68 -14.78 45.42 -30.01
CA GLU A 68 -15.18 44.10 -30.49
C GLU A 68 -13.99 43.32 -31.05
N GLN A 69 -13.15 43.94 -31.87
CA GLN A 69 -11.92 43.32 -32.39
C GLN A 69 -10.95 42.91 -31.27
N TRP A 70 -10.80 43.75 -30.24
CA TRP A 70 -9.99 43.42 -29.07
C TRP A 70 -10.57 42.23 -28.29
N LEU A 71 -11.89 42.20 -28.10
CA LEU A 71 -12.59 41.12 -27.41
C LEU A 71 -12.41 39.78 -28.15
N GLU A 72 -12.59 39.77 -29.47
CA GLU A 72 -12.38 38.59 -30.31
C GLU A 72 -10.93 38.09 -30.23
N ARG A 73 -9.96 39.02 -30.29
CA ARG A 73 -8.54 38.67 -30.17
C ARG A 73 -8.22 38.07 -28.80
N ARG A 74 -8.82 38.58 -27.72
CA ARG A 74 -8.66 38.02 -26.38
C ARG A 74 -9.26 36.62 -26.27
N GLN A 75 -10.48 36.42 -26.75
CA GLN A 75 -11.12 35.09 -26.77
C GLN A 75 -10.34 34.10 -27.64
N TRP A 76 -9.72 34.56 -28.73
CA TRP A 76 -8.85 33.74 -29.55
C TRP A 76 -7.57 33.33 -28.80
N LEU A 77 -6.95 34.24 -28.05
CA LEU A 77 -5.78 33.94 -27.21
C LEU A 77 -6.12 32.97 -26.08
N GLU A 78 -7.25 33.16 -25.41
CA GLU A 78 -7.73 32.24 -24.35
C GLU A 78 -7.99 30.84 -24.93
N ARG A 79 -8.63 30.74 -26.11
CA ARG A 79 -8.80 29.46 -26.82
C ARG A 79 -7.47 28.80 -27.17
N ARG A 80 -6.46 29.58 -27.57
CA ARG A 80 -5.12 29.06 -27.89
C ARG A 80 -4.40 28.54 -26.65
N GLN A 81 -4.47 29.25 -25.53
CA GLN A 81 -3.92 28.78 -24.26
C GLN A 81 -4.58 27.47 -23.80
N LEU A 82 -5.90 27.37 -23.90
CA LEU A 82 -6.63 26.14 -23.59
C LEU A 82 -6.23 24.97 -24.51
N LEU A 83 -5.98 25.25 -25.80
CA LEU A 83 -5.49 24.23 -26.74
C LEU A 83 -4.09 23.74 -26.36
N ASP A 84 -3.18 24.65 -25.97
CA ASP A 84 -1.83 24.30 -25.55
C ASP A 84 -1.85 23.46 -24.25
N GLU A 85 -2.67 23.84 -23.26
CA GLU A 85 -2.87 23.07 -22.02
C GLU A 85 -3.46 21.68 -22.31
N TYR A 86 -4.43 21.59 -23.21
CA TYR A 86 -5.03 20.33 -23.62
C TYR A 86 -4.03 19.41 -24.34
N GLU A 87 -3.18 19.97 -25.21
CA GLU A 87 -2.12 19.20 -25.88
C GLU A 87 -1.11 18.63 -24.85
N LEU A 88 -0.76 19.43 -23.85
CA LEU A 88 0.17 19.03 -22.79
C LEU A 88 -0.45 17.94 -21.90
N PHE A 89 -1.73 18.09 -21.53
CA PHE A 89 -2.51 17.07 -20.84
C PHE A 89 -2.56 15.75 -21.62
N TYR A 90 -2.83 15.81 -22.93
CA TYR A 90 -2.92 14.62 -23.78
C TYR A 90 -1.56 13.90 -23.88
N LYS A 91 -0.46 14.64 -24.03
CA LYS A 91 0.90 14.09 -24.00
C LYS A 91 1.21 13.39 -22.67
N GLN A 92 0.84 14.01 -21.55
CA GLN A 92 1.03 13.43 -20.23
C GLN A 92 0.21 12.14 -20.05
N GLU A 93 -1.04 12.12 -20.52
CA GLU A 93 -1.88 10.93 -20.45
C GLU A 93 -1.31 9.78 -21.29
N GLN A 94 -0.82 10.07 -22.50
CA GLN A 94 -0.15 9.07 -23.33
C GLN A 94 1.10 8.49 -22.65
N GLN A 95 1.93 9.33 -22.04
CA GLN A 95 3.11 8.88 -21.31
C GLN A 95 2.73 7.97 -20.12
N GLN A 96 1.64 8.30 -19.41
CA GLN A 96 1.13 7.45 -18.34
C GLN A 96 0.55 6.13 -18.85
N ARG A 97 -0.07 6.10 -20.04
CA ARG A 97 -0.53 4.86 -20.67
C ARG A 97 0.66 3.95 -21.01
N GLN A 98 1.70 4.51 -21.64
CA GLN A 98 2.92 3.76 -21.94
C GLN A 98 3.59 3.20 -20.68
N LEU A 99 3.68 3.99 -19.60
CA LEU A 99 4.25 3.51 -18.33
C LEU A 99 3.41 2.37 -17.71
N ARG A 100 2.07 2.43 -17.83
CA ARG A 100 1.19 1.37 -17.35
C ARG A 100 1.36 0.08 -18.17
N GLU A 101 1.49 0.20 -19.48
CA GLU A 101 1.74 -0.92 -20.38
C GLU A 101 3.08 -1.58 -20.08
N GLN A 102 4.15 -0.79 -19.88
CA GLN A 102 5.46 -1.30 -19.48
C GLN A 102 5.42 -2.04 -18.14
N ARG A 103 4.76 -1.46 -17.12
CA ARG A 103 4.59 -2.12 -15.82
C ARG A 103 3.77 -3.41 -15.94
N TRP A 104 2.78 -3.43 -16.82
CA TRP A 104 1.98 -4.62 -17.08
C TRP A 104 2.81 -5.70 -17.77
N GLN A 105 3.62 -5.35 -18.77
CA GLN A 105 4.55 -6.27 -19.44
C GLN A 105 5.58 -6.84 -18.46
N GLN A 106 6.21 -6.01 -17.62
CA GLN A 106 7.15 -6.46 -16.59
C GLN A 106 6.51 -7.45 -15.61
N LYS A 107 5.25 -7.21 -15.21
CA LYS A 107 4.52 -8.16 -14.36
C LYS A 107 4.25 -9.48 -15.05
N GLN A 108 3.98 -9.47 -16.36
CA GLN A 108 3.79 -10.70 -17.13
C GLN A 108 5.08 -11.51 -17.21
N GLU A 109 6.22 -10.85 -17.47
CA GLU A 109 7.54 -11.49 -17.49
C GLU A 109 7.88 -12.11 -16.13
N GLN A 110 7.69 -11.37 -15.03
CA GLN A 110 7.89 -11.89 -13.67
C GLN A 110 7.01 -13.11 -13.38
N LEU A 111 5.75 -13.09 -13.81
CA LEU A 111 4.85 -14.24 -13.65
C LEU A 111 5.29 -15.45 -14.48
N GLN A 112 5.85 -15.23 -15.67
CA GLN A 112 6.40 -16.31 -16.50
C GLN A 112 7.64 -16.93 -15.84
N GLU A 113 8.56 -16.11 -15.34
CA GLU A 113 9.74 -16.58 -14.61
C GLU A 113 9.35 -17.40 -13.37
N LEU A 114 8.39 -16.92 -12.57
CA LEU A 114 7.87 -17.66 -11.41
C LEU A 114 7.26 -19.00 -11.80
N LYS A 115 6.47 -19.05 -12.88
CA LYS A 115 5.91 -20.31 -13.39
C LYS A 115 7.00 -21.28 -13.82
N GLN A 116 8.06 -20.78 -14.45
CA GLN A 116 9.19 -21.61 -14.87
C GLN A 116 9.96 -22.17 -13.66
N GLN A 117 10.24 -21.34 -12.66
CA GLN A 117 10.87 -21.78 -11.41
C GLN A 117 10.02 -22.84 -10.69
N LEU A 118 8.71 -22.64 -10.63
CA LEU A 118 7.77 -23.58 -9.99
C LEU A 118 7.73 -24.91 -10.74
N ASN A 119 7.72 -24.89 -12.07
CA ASN A 119 7.82 -26.11 -12.88
C ASN A 119 9.14 -26.84 -12.67
N GLN A 120 10.27 -26.12 -12.60
CA GLN A 120 11.58 -26.71 -12.30
C GLN A 120 11.59 -27.35 -10.91
N ALA A 121 11.01 -26.68 -9.90
CA ALA A 121 10.90 -27.21 -8.56
C ALA A 121 10.09 -28.52 -8.50
N TRP A 122 8.97 -28.61 -9.24
CA TRP A 122 8.19 -29.84 -9.34
C TRP A 122 8.94 -30.98 -10.03
N LEU A 123 9.71 -30.70 -11.09
CA LEU A 123 10.54 -31.71 -11.74
C LEU A 123 11.60 -32.27 -10.79
N LEU A 124 12.28 -31.40 -10.05
CA LEU A 124 13.28 -31.80 -9.05
C LEU A 124 12.65 -32.61 -7.92
N LEU A 125 11.49 -32.19 -7.41
CA LEU A 125 10.74 -32.94 -6.39
C LEU A 125 10.32 -34.32 -6.92
N GLY A 126 9.83 -34.41 -8.15
CA GLY A 126 9.48 -35.67 -8.79
C GLY A 126 10.68 -36.61 -8.92
N LEU A 127 11.84 -36.09 -9.35
CA LEU A 127 13.09 -36.87 -9.42
C LEU A 127 13.56 -37.32 -8.03
N PHE A 128 13.45 -36.46 -7.01
CA PHE A 128 13.79 -36.80 -5.63
C PHE A 128 12.91 -37.94 -5.11
N ILE A 129 11.59 -37.85 -5.28
CA ILE A 129 10.65 -38.91 -4.87
C ILE A 129 10.95 -40.21 -5.61
N LEU A 130 11.21 -40.16 -6.92
CA LEU A 130 11.55 -41.35 -7.71
C LEU A 130 12.85 -41.99 -7.20
N SER A 131 13.89 -41.19 -6.97
CA SER A 131 15.17 -41.69 -6.44
C SER A 131 15.03 -42.32 -5.05
N PHE A 132 14.19 -41.73 -4.19
CA PHE A 132 13.90 -42.24 -2.86
C PHE A 132 13.12 -43.55 -2.93
N MET A 133 12.14 -43.66 -3.83
CA MET A 133 11.39 -44.91 -4.06
C MET A 133 12.28 -46.04 -4.58
N VAL A 134 13.20 -45.73 -5.50
CA VAL A 134 14.19 -46.71 -5.99
C VAL A 134 15.11 -47.15 -4.87
N LEU A 135 15.63 -46.21 -4.06
CA LEU A 135 16.47 -46.53 -2.91
C LEU A 135 15.72 -47.41 -1.90
N LEU A 136 14.48 -47.06 -1.59
CA LEU A 136 13.62 -47.82 -0.67
C LEU A 136 13.33 -49.22 -1.22
N PHE A 137 13.05 -49.34 -2.52
CA PHE A 137 12.89 -50.63 -3.18
C PHE A 137 14.16 -51.48 -3.10
N LEU A 138 15.34 -50.91 -3.40
CA LEU A 138 16.63 -51.60 -3.30
C LEU A 138 16.92 -52.04 -1.86
N LEU A 139 16.64 -51.19 -0.87
CA LEU A 139 16.78 -51.52 0.55
C LEU A 139 15.85 -52.67 0.97
N LEU A 140 14.62 -52.69 0.45
CA LEU A 140 13.67 -53.79 0.68
C LEU A 140 14.09 -55.08 -0.04
N SER A 141 14.57 -55.00 -1.28
CA SER A 141 15.04 -56.16 -2.05
C SER A 141 16.32 -56.76 -1.47
N HIS A 142 17.22 -55.94 -0.93
CA HIS A 142 18.49 -56.41 -0.36
C HIS A 142 18.35 -56.93 1.08
N ARG A 143 17.15 -56.88 1.66
CA ARG A 143 16.86 -57.24 3.05
C ARG A 143 16.68 -58.73 3.32
N GLN A 144 17.38 -59.60 2.61
CA GLN A 144 17.62 -60.95 3.12
C GLN A 144 18.57 -60.97 4.33
N GLN A 145 19.35 -59.90 4.61
CA GLN A 145 20.24 -59.87 5.79
C GLN A 145 20.45 -58.52 6.50
N VAL A 146 19.90 -57.39 6.02
CA VAL A 146 20.13 -56.08 6.67
C VAL A 146 19.22 -55.93 7.89
N SER A 147 19.77 -56.11 9.09
CA SER A 147 19.05 -55.96 10.36
C SER A 147 18.53 -54.53 10.51
N LEU A 148 17.21 -54.40 10.70
CA LEU A 148 16.48 -53.15 10.97
C LEU A 148 17.08 -52.28 12.09
N THR A 149 17.91 -52.88 12.93
CA THR A 149 18.57 -52.26 14.08
C THR A 149 19.49 -51.09 13.72
N LEU A 150 20.27 -51.18 12.64
CA LEU A 150 21.30 -50.18 12.35
C LEU A 150 20.77 -48.87 11.79
N THR A 151 19.69 -48.91 11.00
CA THR A 151 19.08 -47.69 10.42
C THR A 151 18.08 -47.04 11.38
N GLY A 152 17.41 -47.83 12.23
CA GLY A 152 16.48 -47.32 13.25
C GLY A 152 17.19 -46.58 14.38
N GLN A 153 18.36 -47.06 14.82
CA GLN A 153 19.16 -46.45 15.90
C GLN A 153 19.68 -45.04 15.60
N LEU A 154 19.74 -44.64 14.32
CA LEU A 154 20.32 -43.35 13.93
C LEU A 154 19.33 -42.18 13.94
N PHE A 155 18.01 -42.44 13.91
CA PHE A 155 17.01 -41.38 13.71
C PHE A 155 15.80 -41.45 14.64
N LEU A 156 15.60 -42.54 15.40
CA LEU A 156 14.44 -42.71 16.26
C LEU A 156 14.86 -42.85 17.73
N PRO A 157 14.15 -42.21 18.68
CA PRO A 157 14.31 -42.45 20.10
C PRO A 157 14.17 -43.95 20.43
N GLU A 158 14.98 -44.44 21.37
CA GLU A 158 15.04 -45.86 21.73
C GLU A 158 13.67 -46.45 22.13
N GLU A 159 12.82 -45.62 22.75
CA GLU A 159 11.45 -45.96 23.16
C GLU A 159 10.60 -46.46 21.99
N TYR A 160 10.69 -45.78 20.84
CA TYR A 160 9.93 -46.15 19.65
C TYR A 160 10.50 -47.39 18.95
N ILE A 161 11.81 -47.61 19.05
CA ILE A 161 12.44 -48.82 18.53
C ILE A 161 11.94 -50.04 19.31
N ALA A 162 11.86 -49.93 20.65
CA ALA A 162 11.36 -50.99 21.51
C ALA A 162 9.89 -51.32 21.22
N GLU A 163 9.05 -50.31 20.98
CA GLU A 163 7.64 -50.51 20.60
C GLU A 163 7.50 -51.18 19.23
N LEU A 164 8.26 -50.74 18.23
CA LEU A 164 8.29 -51.36 16.89
C LEU A 164 8.74 -52.82 16.96
N GLU A 165 9.74 -53.13 17.80
CA GLU A 165 10.22 -54.49 17.99
C GLU A 165 9.18 -55.35 18.71
N ALA A 166 8.51 -54.82 19.74
CA ALA A 166 7.42 -55.51 20.43
C ALA A 166 6.24 -55.78 19.49
N LEU A 167 5.87 -54.83 18.62
CA LEU A 167 4.83 -55.00 17.60
C LEU A 167 5.22 -56.11 16.60
N HIS A 168 6.45 -56.08 16.11
CA HIS A 168 6.98 -57.10 15.21
C HIS A 168 6.95 -58.50 15.84
N GLN A 169 7.35 -58.63 17.11
CA GLN A 169 7.29 -59.90 17.85
C GLN A 169 5.84 -60.39 18.02
N ARG A 170 4.90 -59.51 18.37
CA ARG A 170 3.46 -59.85 18.47
C ARG A 170 2.91 -60.37 17.14
N MET A 171 3.21 -59.69 16.03
CA MET A 171 2.73 -60.12 14.71
C MET A 171 3.35 -61.45 14.26
N LYS A 172 4.64 -61.69 14.58
CA LYS A 172 5.27 -62.99 14.35
C LYS A 172 4.61 -64.11 15.17
N SER A 173 4.29 -63.86 16.44
CA SER A 173 3.59 -64.84 17.28
C SER A 173 2.18 -65.17 16.78
N GLN A 174 1.53 -64.23 16.08
CA GLN A 174 0.21 -64.41 15.48
C GLN A 174 0.23 -65.09 14.10
N GLN A 175 1.40 -65.55 13.63
CA GLN A 175 1.57 -66.21 12.32
C GLN A 175 1.05 -65.38 11.13
N GLN A 176 1.16 -64.05 11.21
CA GLN A 176 0.78 -63.17 10.10
C GLN A 176 1.71 -63.35 8.90
N PRO A 177 1.22 -63.17 7.65
CA PRO A 177 2.07 -63.27 6.47
C PRO A 177 3.07 -62.11 6.43
N LEU A 178 4.28 -62.40 5.95
CA LEU A 178 5.44 -61.52 6.08
C LEU A 178 5.26 -60.14 5.40
N TRP A 179 4.52 -60.09 4.29
CA TRP A 179 4.19 -58.84 3.59
C TRP A 179 3.27 -57.93 4.42
N PHE A 180 2.34 -58.51 5.19
CA PHE A 180 1.41 -57.75 6.02
C PHE A 180 2.14 -57.13 7.21
N ILE A 181 3.05 -57.90 7.81
CA ILE A 181 3.96 -57.41 8.85
C ILE A 181 4.78 -56.22 8.32
N GLN A 182 5.34 -56.33 7.12
CA GLN A 182 6.11 -55.24 6.50
C GLN A 182 5.27 -53.99 6.24
N LEU A 183 4.07 -54.15 5.67
CA LEU A 183 3.16 -53.04 5.42
C LEU A 183 2.76 -52.34 6.72
N ARG A 184 2.46 -53.12 7.76
CA ARG A 184 2.10 -52.58 9.07
C ARG A 184 3.26 -51.84 9.72
N MET A 185 4.47 -52.39 9.68
CA MET A 185 5.67 -51.71 10.17
C MET A 185 5.95 -50.42 9.40
N LEU A 186 5.75 -50.41 8.08
CA LEU A 186 5.88 -49.21 7.25
C LEU A 186 4.86 -48.14 7.67
N GLN A 187 3.61 -48.53 7.87
CA GLN A 187 2.55 -47.63 8.32
C GLN A 187 2.93 -46.97 9.65
N GLU A 188 3.32 -47.75 10.65
CA GLU A 188 3.68 -47.24 11.98
C GLU A 188 4.86 -46.28 11.89
N VAL A 189 5.89 -46.59 11.09
CA VAL A 189 7.03 -45.68 10.86
C VAL A 189 6.60 -44.37 10.18
N VAL A 190 5.69 -44.43 9.21
CA VAL A 190 5.15 -43.23 8.54
C VAL A 190 4.33 -42.38 9.51
N GLU A 191 3.49 -43.00 10.33
CA GLU A 191 2.73 -42.30 11.39
C GLU A 191 3.66 -41.64 12.40
N LEU A 192 4.77 -42.31 12.75
CA LEU A 192 5.78 -41.78 13.66
C LEU A 192 6.52 -40.57 13.08
N LEU A 193 6.95 -40.67 11.81
CA LEU A 193 7.55 -39.55 11.09
C LEU A 193 6.57 -38.37 10.97
N TRP A 194 5.29 -38.66 10.75
CA TRP A 194 4.24 -37.65 10.68
C TRP A 194 4.02 -36.97 12.04
N ALA A 195 3.97 -37.72 13.12
CA ALA A 195 3.87 -37.20 14.48
C ALA A 195 5.06 -36.30 14.83
N PHE A 196 6.28 -36.73 14.48
CA PHE A 196 7.50 -35.94 14.68
C PHE A 196 7.49 -34.63 13.87
N TYR A 197 7.03 -34.70 12.61
CA TYR A 197 6.86 -33.51 11.78
C TYR A 197 5.86 -32.51 12.36
N ILE A 198 4.71 -32.98 12.87
CA ILE A 198 3.73 -32.15 13.56
C ILE A 198 4.34 -31.52 14.81
N HIS A 199 5.07 -32.31 15.60
CA HIS A 199 5.70 -31.84 16.83
C HIS A 199 6.67 -30.68 16.56
N ILE A 200 7.58 -30.84 15.59
CA ILE A 200 8.50 -29.78 15.16
C ILE A 200 7.74 -28.53 14.68
N ARG A 201 6.63 -28.70 13.97
CA ARG A 201 5.81 -27.57 13.51
C ARG A 201 5.16 -26.83 14.68
N ILE A 202 4.68 -27.54 15.68
CA ILE A 202 4.09 -26.94 16.89
C ILE A 202 5.15 -26.22 17.71
N GLU A 203 6.32 -26.82 17.92
CA GLU A 203 7.45 -26.18 18.62
C GLU A 203 7.91 -24.91 17.91
N ASN A 204 8.02 -24.95 16.57
CA ASN A 204 8.37 -23.77 15.77
C ASN A 204 7.30 -22.67 15.81
N LEU A 205 6.02 -23.02 16.00
CA LEU A 205 4.95 -22.04 16.19
C LEU A 205 4.98 -21.40 17.59
N TRP A 206 5.59 -22.08 18.56
CA TRP A 206 5.71 -21.62 19.95
C TRP A 206 7.00 -20.87 20.25
N LEU A 207 8.00 -20.92 19.36
CA LEU A 207 9.15 -20.03 19.45
C LEU A 207 8.69 -18.59 19.14
N PRO A 208 8.66 -17.67 20.12
CA PRO A 208 8.36 -16.27 19.85
C PRO A 208 9.41 -15.77 18.87
N GLY A 209 8.97 -15.27 17.71
CA GLY A 209 9.87 -14.88 16.63
C GLY A 209 11.03 -14.03 17.13
N ILE A 210 12.23 -14.59 17.14
CA ILE A 210 13.52 -13.91 17.33
C ILE A 210 13.85 -13.12 16.04
N ASN A 211 12.84 -12.48 15.46
CA ASN A 211 12.90 -11.50 14.39
C ASN A 211 11.83 -10.43 14.67
N LYS A 212 11.71 -10.00 15.94
CA LYS A 212 11.44 -8.59 16.18
C LYS A 212 12.67 -7.86 15.66
N LYS A 213 12.49 -7.24 14.49
CA LYS A 213 13.28 -6.14 13.97
C LYS A 213 13.99 -5.42 15.11
N ILE A 214 15.30 -5.60 15.17
CA ILE A 214 16.17 -4.59 15.73
C ILE A 214 15.99 -3.44 14.75
N ASP A 215 15.28 -2.41 15.20
CA ASP A 215 15.07 -1.17 14.47
C ASP A 215 16.44 -0.58 14.07
N GLU A 216 16.67 -0.47 12.75
CA GLU A 216 17.55 0.53 12.13
C GLU A 216 16.80 1.19 10.97
#